data_AF-A0A844SPA5-F1
#
_entry.id   AF-A0A844SPA5-F1
#
_cell.length_a   1.000
_cell.length_b   1.000
_cell.length_c   1.000
_cell.angle_alpha   90.00
_cell.angle_beta   90.00
_cell.angle_gamma   90.00
#
_symmetry.space_group_name_H-M   'P 1'
#
loop_
_entity.id
_entity.type
_entity.pdbx_description
1 polymer ?
#
loop_
_entity_poly.entity_id
_entity_poly.type
_entity_poly.pdbx_seq_one_letter_code
_entity_poly.pdbx_strand_id
1 'polypeptide(L)'
;MKSVSDRPYSDPEKAPRRIMELVRAFEPIQDGRIYIEKINYPMIYQDKATPAEYWAGLEYAKDQGWLEYHESGTYVRMTQAGKDLFA
;
A
#
# COMPACT_ATOMS: atom_id res chain seq x y z
N MET A 1 -23.65 -16.94 2.79
CA MET A 1 -22.78 -15.76 3.00
C MET A 1 -21.36 -16.26 3.22
N LYS A 2 -20.39 -15.83 2.41
CA LYS A 2 -18.97 -16.04 2.76
C LYS A 2 -18.66 -15.16 3.97
N SER A 3 -18.20 -15.77 5.05
CA SER A 3 -17.86 -15.09 6.30
C SER A 3 -16.84 -13.98 6.02
N VAL A 4 -17.07 -12.78 6.56
CA VAL A 4 -16.17 -11.63 6.45
C VAL A 4 -14.77 -11.95 7.03
N SER A 5 -14.70 -12.96 7.89
CA SER A 5 -13.52 -13.47 8.58
C SER A 5 -12.46 -14.14 7.70
N ASP A 6 -12.78 -14.51 6.45
CA ASP A 6 -11.82 -15.18 5.53
C ASP A 6 -11.16 -14.21 4.54
N ARG A 7 -11.35 -12.90 4.70
CA ARG A 7 -10.74 -11.92 3.78
C ARG A 7 -9.25 -11.73 4.11
N PRO A 8 -8.36 -11.67 3.09
CA PRO A 8 -6.91 -11.60 3.30
C PRO A 8 -6.44 -10.45 4.20
N TYR A 9 -7.16 -9.33 4.18
CA TYR A 9 -6.80 -8.08 4.85
C TYR A 9 -7.90 -7.55 5.78
N SER A 10 -8.65 -8.46 6.41
CA SER A 10 -9.64 -8.12 7.44
C SER A 10 -9.02 -7.52 8.72
N ASP A 11 -7.72 -7.75 8.94
CA ASP A 11 -6.92 -7.08 9.96
C ASP A 11 -6.39 -5.75 9.41
N PRO A 12 -6.70 -4.60 10.04
CA PRO A 12 -6.38 -3.27 9.53
C PRO A 12 -4.86 -3.02 9.38
N GLU A 13 -4.00 -3.76 10.07
CA GLU A 13 -2.54 -3.58 9.93
C GLU A 13 -1.94 -4.39 8.77
N LYS A 14 -2.60 -5.44 8.28
CA LYS A 14 -2.01 -6.30 7.24
C LYS A 14 -1.90 -5.61 5.88
N ALA A 15 -2.95 -4.88 5.48
CA ALA A 15 -2.97 -4.16 4.21
C ALA A 15 -1.87 -3.07 4.13
N PRO A 16 -1.73 -2.15 5.10
CA PRO A 16 -0.69 -1.11 5.03
C PRO A 16 0.71 -1.71 5.05
N ARG A 17 0.96 -2.77 5.84
CA ARG A 17 2.25 -3.47 5.85
C ARG A 17 2.60 -4.05 4.48
N ARG A 18 1.65 -4.75 3.86
CA ARG A 18 1.84 -5.30 2.52
C ARG A 18 2.08 -4.21 1.46
N ILE A 19 1.33 -3.10 1.54
CA ILE A 19 1.53 -1.95 0.66
C ILE A 19 2.96 -1.43 0.79
N MET A 20 3.49 -1.26 2.01
CA MET A 20 4.85 -0.80 2.23
C MET A 20 5.91 -1.79 1.73
N GLU A 21 5.66 -3.10 1.83
CA GLU A 21 6.52 -4.12 1.21
C GLU A 21 6.59 -3.96 -0.31
N LEU A 22 5.44 -3.79 -0.96
CA LEU A 22 5.35 -3.60 -2.41
C LEU A 22 6.05 -2.29 -2.82
N VAL A 23 5.81 -1.20 -2.11
CA VAL A 23 6.47 0.11 -2.33
C VAL A 23 7.99 -0.05 -2.31
N ARG A 24 8.55 -0.78 -1.34
CA ARG A 24 9.99 -1.03 -1.25
C ARG A 24 10.52 -1.96 -2.34
N ALA A 25 9.69 -2.86 -2.86
CA ALA A 25 10.10 -3.88 -3.83
C ALA A 25 10.32 -3.34 -5.25
N PHE A 26 9.80 -2.14 -5.57
CA PHE A 26 9.96 -1.54 -6.89
C PHE A 26 10.98 -0.40 -6.86
N GLU A 27 11.81 -0.33 -7.90
CA GLU A 27 12.72 0.78 -8.10
C GLU A 27 11.92 2.06 -8.38
N PRO A 28 12.11 3.14 -7.60
CA PRO A 28 11.44 4.40 -7.85
C PRO A 28 11.98 5.06 -9.13
N ILE A 29 11.12 5.82 -9.79
CA ILE A 29 11.50 6.71 -10.88
C ILE A 29 11.98 8.06 -10.30
N GLN A 30 12.00 9.10 -11.14
CA GLN A 30 12.39 10.46 -10.77
C GLN A 30 11.71 10.93 -9.47
N ASP A 31 12.51 11.60 -8.62
CA ASP A 31 12.06 12.15 -7.34
C ASP A 31 11.48 11.09 -6.36
N GLY A 32 11.92 9.83 -6.46
CA GLY A 32 11.51 8.77 -5.54
C GLY A 32 10.09 8.25 -5.77
N ARG A 33 9.43 8.64 -6.87
CA ARG A 33 8.04 8.28 -7.16
C ARG A 33 7.92 6.84 -7.65
N ILE A 34 6.81 6.19 -7.33
CA ILE A 34 6.46 4.85 -7.80
C ILE A 34 5.05 4.92 -8.38
N TYR A 35 4.84 4.34 -9.58
CA TYR A 35 3.50 4.22 -10.15
C TYR A 35 2.61 3.40 -9.23
N ILE A 36 1.46 3.95 -8.84
CA ILE A 36 0.53 3.28 -7.91
C ILE A 36 0.05 1.92 -8.45
N GLU A 37 0.05 1.73 -9.77
CA GLU A 37 -0.32 0.48 -10.41
C GLU A 37 0.59 -0.69 -10.02
N LYS A 38 1.85 -0.41 -9.69
CA LYS A 38 2.79 -1.42 -9.16
C LYS A 38 2.37 -1.95 -7.80
N ILE A 39 1.47 -1.26 -7.11
CA ILE A 39 0.96 -1.62 -5.78
C ILE A 39 -0.49 -2.11 -5.88
N ASN A 40 -1.35 -1.38 -6.61
CA ASN A 40 -2.77 -1.74 -6.72
C ASN A 40 -2.96 -3.11 -7.42
N TYR A 41 -2.11 -3.44 -8.41
CA TYR A 41 -2.28 -4.64 -9.19
C TYR A 41 -1.94 -5.89 -8.37
N PRO A 42 -0.78 -5.96 -7.69
CA PRO A 42 -0.52 -7.05 -6.75
C PRO A 42 -1.57 -7.15 -5.65
N MET A 43 -1.94 -6.04 -5.00
CA MET A 43 -2.92 -6.06 -3.91
C MET A 43 -4.26 -6.67 -4.34
N ILE A 44 -4.83 -6.18 -5.45
CA ILE A 44 -6.18 -6.57 -5.86
C ILE A 44 -6.18 -7.91 -6.61
N TYR A 45 -5.26 -8.10 -7.56
CA TYR A 45 -5.32 -9.25 -8.47
C TYR A 45 -4.48 -10.44 -8.01
N GLN A 46 -3.43 -10.25 -7.23
CA GLN A 46 -2.58 -11.33 -6.73
C GLN A 46 -2.96 -11.69 -5.29
N ASP A 47 -2.92 -10.71 -4.40
CA ASP A 47 -3.17 -10.88 -2.97
C ASP A 47 -4.66 -10.92 -2.61
N LYS A 48 -5.54 -10.67 -3.60
CA LYS A 48 -7.00 -10.73 -3.50
C LYS A 48 -7.59 -9.79 -2.45
N ALA A 49 -6.92 -8.66 -2.19
CA ALA A 49 -7.50 -7.57 -1.44
C ALA A 49 -8.75 -7.05 -2.15
N THR A 50 -9.79 -6.74 -1.39
CA THR A 50 -10.90 -5.94 -1.91
C THR A 50 -10.42 -4.50 -2.15
N PRO A 51 -11.07 -3.74 -3.07
CA PRO A 51 -10.75 -2.32 -3.25
C PRO A 51 -10.83 -1.51 -1.94
N ALA A 52 -11.78 -1.84 -1.07
CA ALA A 52 -11.93 -1.17 0.23
C ALA A 52 -10.75 -1.46 1.18
N GLU A 53 -10.27 -2.69 1.25
CA GLU A 53 -9.08 -3.05 2.05
C GLU A 53 -7.81 -2.39 1.51
N TYR A 54 -7.66 -2.31 0.19
CA TYR A 54 -6.56 -1.61 -0.44
C TYR A 54 -6.55 -0.11 -0.07
N TRP A 55 -7.70 0.57 -0.21
CA TRP A 55 -7.80 1.98 0.12
C TRP A 55 -7.62 2.26 1.61
N ALA A 56 -8.22 1.45 2.49
CA ALA A 56 -8.02 1.57 3.92
C ALA A 56 -6.54 1.40 4.32
N GLY A 57 -5.83 0.45 3.70
CA GLY A 57 -4.40 0.27 3.92
C GLY A 57 -3.56 1.43 3.38
N LEU A 58 -3.93 2.00 2.22
CA LEU A 58 -3.23 3.14 1.65
C LEU A 58 -3.40 4.40 2.50
N GLU A 59 -4.62 4.66 2.97
CA GLU A 59 -4.95 5.76 3.90
C GLU A 59 -4.19 5.59 5.22
N TYR A 60 -4.20 4.39 5.79
CA TYR A 60 -3.46 4.10 7.02
C TYR A 60 -1.96 4.37 6.85
N ALA A 61 -1.33 3.88 5.78
CA ALA A 61 0.09 4.11 5.53
C ALA A 61 0.42 5.60 5.35
N LYS A 62 -0.49 6.37 4.76
CA LYS A 62 -0.38 7.83 4.64
C LYS A 62 -0.53 8.52 6.00
N ASP A 63 -1.49 8.11 6.82
CA ASP A 63 -1.73 8.72 8.14
C ASP A 63 -0.61 8.43 9.14
N GLN A 64 0.06 7.27 9.01
CA GLN A 64 1.30 6.98 9.74
C GLN A 64 2.52 7.75 9.21
N GLY A 65 2.36 8.49 8.12
CA GLY A 65 3.44 9.21 7.45
C GLY A 65 4.45 8.30 6.76
N TRP A 66 4.15 7.02 6.53
CA TRP A 66 5.05 6.07 5.86
C TRP A 66 5.09 6.26 4.35
N LEU A 67 3.99 6.76 3.80
CA LEU A 67 3.76 6.91 2.38
C LEU A 67 3.15 8.27 2.06
N GLU A 68 3.65 8.91 1.01
CA GLU A 68 2.97 10.05 0.39
C GLU A 68 2.16 9.58 -0.81
N TYR A 69 0.90 10.01 -0.89
CA TYR A 69 0.04 9.82 -2.06
C TYR A 69 0.03 11.12 -2.88
N HIS A 70 0.46 11.05 -4.13
CA HIS A 70 0.52 12.23 -5.00
C HIS A 70 -0.90 12.65 -5.43
N GLU A 71 -1.16 13.96 -5.51
CA GLU A 71 -2.50 14.51 -5.82
C GLU A 71 -3.06 14.06 -7.17
N SER A 72 -2.20 13.73 -8.14
CA SER A 72 -2.63 13.19 -9.44
C SER A 72 -3.21 11.78 -9.36
N GLY A 73 -3.04 11.10 -8.23
CA GLY A 73 -3.39 9.71 -8.00
C GLY A 73 -2.57 8.68 -8.76
N THR A 74 -1.57 9.11 -9.52
CA THR A 74 -0.71 8.25 -10.36
C THR A 74 0.45 7.65 -9.58
N TYR A 75 0.90 8.36 -8.54
CA TYR A 75 2.16 8.06 -7.87
C TYR A 75 2.00 7.97 -6.36
N VAL A 76 2.86 7.16 -5.76
CA VAL A 76 3.18 7.23 -4.34
C VAL A 76 4.67 7.42 -4.16
N ARG A 77 5.08 7.88 -2.98
CA ARG A 77 6.50 7.98 -2.60
C ARG A 77 6.71 7.49 -1.18
N MET A 78 7.70 6.64 -0.99
CA MET A 78 8.10 6.19 0.35
C MET A 78 8.79 7.34 1.10
N THR A 79 8.36 7.60 2.34
CA THR A 79 8.97 8.62 3.19
C THR A 79 10.14 8.02 3.98
N GLN A 80 10.84 8.85 4.77
CA GLN A 80 11.83 8.34 5.70
C GLN A 80 11.19 7.44 6.79
N ALA A 81 10.07 7.84 7.37
CA ALA A 81 9.36 7.02 8.36
C ALA A 81 8.93 5.65 7.78
N GLY A 82 8.58 5.61 6.50
CA GLY A 82 8.30 4.35 5.81
C GLY A 82 9.53 3.46 5.65
N LYS A 83 10.72 4.04 5.45
CA LYS A 83 12.00 3.29 5.42
C LYS A 83 12.35 2.74 6.80
N ASP A 84 12.16 3.56 7.83
CA ASP A 84 12.44 3.19 9.21
C ASP A 84 11.55 2.04 9.72
N LEU A 85 10.39 1.83 9.08
CA LEU A 85 9.52 0.67 9.31
C LEU A 85 10.22 -0.69 9.09
N PHE A 86 11.32 -0.70 8.33
CA PHE A 86 12.03 -1.89 7.89
C PHE A 86 13.52 -1.92 8.28
N ALA A 87 13.95 -0.97 9.12
CA ALA A 87 15.33 -0.87 9.61
C ALA A 87 15.60 -1.81 10.79
#